data_AF-A0A6A8D746-F1
#
_entry.id   AF-A0A6A8D746-F1
#
_cell.length_a   1.000
_cell.length_b   1.000
_cell.length_c   1.000
_cell.angle_alpha   90.00
_cell.angle_beta   90.00
_cell.angle_gamma   90.00
#
_symmetry.space_group_name_H-M   'P 1'
#
loop_
_entity.id
_entity.type
_entity.pdbx_description
1 polymer ?
#
loop_
_entity_poly.entity_id
_entity_poly.type
_entity_poly.pdbx_seq_one_letter_code
_entity_poly.pdbx_strand_id
1 'polypeptide(L)'
;MTSKLDRRKKYTRMVLKDSLIKLLSEKQISTITVKEICELADINRSTFYSHYSDHFDLLNQIEEEIIEDMNQYLSQYNFKKEEESLQMTEKLLEYIVSKRDICQTLLNENVDTTFQKRVMDVSQRFLMQSWVTNNNLDEDMSEYLSTFIISGSIHVIKSWLSHGLDKSPKQMAEIINNLTNKGLSSIK
;
A
#
# COMPACT_ATOMS: atom_id res chain seq x y z
N MET A 1 6.11 4.40 -34.71
CA MET A 1 6.27 2.96 -34.39
C MET A 1 6.47 2.66 -32.90
N THR A 2 6.63 3.68 -32.05
CA THR A 2 6.87 3.56 -30.60
C THR A 2 5.66 3.11 -29.76
N SER A 3 4.42 3.48 -30.13
CA SER A 3 3.25 3.19 -29.27
C SER A 3 2.85 1.72 -29.19
N LYS A 4 3.13 0.90 -30.21
CA LYS A 4 2.79 -0.54 -30.21
C LYS A 4 3.72 -1.36 -29.33
N LEU A 5 5.02 -1.04 -29.35
CA LEU A 5 6.00 -1.66 -28.46
C LEU A 5 5.73 -1.30 -27.00
N ASP A 6 5.36 -0.04 -26.75
CA ASP A 6 5.02 0.42 -25.40
C ASP A 6 3.78 -0.29 -24.84
N ARG A 7 2.72 -0.45 -25.65
CA ARG A 7 1.54 -1.26 -25.28
C ARG A 7 1.90 -2.70 -24.95
N ARG A 8 2.78 -3.33 -25.73
CA ARG A 8 3.22 -4.71 -25.47
C ARG A 8 3.99 -4.80 -24.15
N LYS A 9 4.93 -3.89 -23.90
CA LYS A 9 5.66 -3.83 -22.63
C LYS A 9 4.72 -3.64 -21.44
N LYS A 10 3.75 -2.73 -21.55
CA LYS A 10 2.74 -2.50 -20.50
C LYS A 10 1.90 -3.74 -20.23
N TYR A 11 1.42 -4.41 -21.28
CA TYR A 11 0.66 -5.65 -21.15
C TYR A 11 1.49 -6.76 -20.49
N THR A 12 2.73 -6.98 -20.94
CA THR A 12 3.63 -7.97 -20.35
C THR A 12 3.88 -7.71 -18.87
N ARG A 13 4.16 -6.45 -18.48
CA ARG A 13 4.30 -6.09 -17.07
C ARG A 13 3.04 -6.39 -16.28
N MET A 14 1.86 -6.00 -16.79
CA MET A 14 0.58 -6.23 -16.14
C MET A 14 0.34 -7.73 -15.88
N VAL A 15 0.43 -8.59 -16.89
CA VAL A 15 0.17 -10.03 -16.71
C VAL A 15 1.18 -10.72 -15.79
N LEU A 16 2.44 -10.28 -15.80
CA LEU A 16 3.47 -10.79 -14.88
C LEU A 16 3.17 -10.38 -13.43
N LYS A 17 2.76 -9.13 -13.21
CA LYS A 17 2.36 -8.63 -11.88
C LYS A 17 1.15 -9.39 -11.35
N ASP A 18 0.08 -9.51 -12.15
CA ASP A 18 -1.14 -10.22 -11.77
C ASP A 18 -0.85 -11.69 -11.43
N SER A 19 0.03 -12.33 -12.21
CA SER A 19 0.45 -13.72 -11.98
C SER A 19 1.23 -13.88 -10.68
N LEU A 20 2.17 -12.98 -10.38
CA LEU A 20 2.89 -13.03 -9.11
C LEU A 20 1.96 -12.80 -7.92
N ILE A 21 1.07 -11.80 -7.99
CA ILE A 21 0.12 -11.51 -6.91
C ILE A 21 -0.82 -12.69 -6.65
N LYS A 22 -1.30 -13.35 -7.71
CA LYS A 22 -2.10 -14.57 -7.56
C LYS A 22 -1.32 -15.67 -6.83
N LEU A 23 -0.08 -15.93 -7.22
CA LEU A 23 0.76 -16.94 -6.56
C LEU A 23 1.04 -16.57 -5.08
N LEU A 24 1.27 -15.30 -4.79
CA LEU A 24 1.51 -14.80 -3.43
C LEU A 24 0.28 -14.91 -2.51
N SER A 25 -0.93 -14.96 -3.07
CA SER A 25 -2.13 -15.24 -2.30
C SER A 25 -2.21 -16.68 -1.78
N GLU A 26 -1.41 -17.59 -2.36
CA GLU A 26 -1.45 -19.03 -2.06
C GLU A 26 -0.18 -19.53 -1.35
N LYS A 27 0.98 -18.91 -1.57
CA LYS A 27 2.27 -19.37 -1.02
C LYS A 27 3.29 -18.25 -0.85
N GLN A 28 4.33 -18.51 -0.05
CA GLN A 28 5.39 -17.55 0.25
C GLN A 28 6.26 -17.26 -0.99
N ILE A 29 6.77 -16.01 -1.08
CA ILE A 29 7.62 -15.55 -2.19
C ILE A 29 8.82 -16.49 -2.45
N SER A 30 9.46 -16.98 -1.39
CA SER A 30 10.63 -17.88 -1.46
C SER A 30 10.37 -19.22 -2.15
N THR A 31 9.10 -19.61 -2.30
CA THR A 31 8.66 -20.85 -2.94
C THR A 31 8.13 -20.64 -4.36
N ILE A 32 8.03 -19.38 -4.81
CA ILE A 32 7.59 -19.02 -6.15
C ILE A 32 8.79 -19.08 -7.09
N THR A 33 8.60 -19.71 -8.26
CA THR A 33 9.63 -19.75 -9.30
C THR A 33 9.26 -18.87 -10.49
N VAL A 34 10.27 -18.35 -11.20
CA VAL A 34 10.06 -17.64 -12.49
C VAL A 34 9.30 -18.52 -13.48
N LYS A 35 9.50 -19.84 -13.43
CA LYS A 35 8.76 -20.81 -14.25
C LYS A 35 7.24 -20.69 -14.02
N GLU A 36 6.80 -20.76 -12.77
CA GLU A 36 5.38 -20.73 -12.43
C GLU A 36 4.73 -19.39 -12.80
N ILE A 37 5.44 -18.28 -12.57
CA ILE A 37 4.97 -16.94 -12.99
C ILE A 37 4.78 -16.90 -14.51
N CYS A 38 5.78 -17.37 -15.27
CA CYS A 38 5.75 -17.38 -16.72
C CYS A 38 4.63 -18.30 -17.28
N GLU A 39 4.43 -19.46 -16.67
CA GLU A 39 3.37 -20.40 -17.05
C GLU A 39 1.98 -19.82 -16.78
N LEU A 40 1.78 -19.16 -15.65
CA LEU A 40 0.51 -18.52 -15.30
C LEU A 40 0.23 -17.28 -16.17
N ALA A 41 1.26 -16.52 -16.52
CA ALA A 41 1.16 -15.31 -17.32
C ALA A 41 1.04 -15.57 -18.83
N ASP A 42 1.27 -16.80 -19.29
CA ASP A 42 1.47 -17.15 -20.71
C ASP A 42 2.57 -16.31 -21.38
N ILE A 43 3.73 -16.23 -20.72
CA ILE A 43 4.89 -15.44 -21.17
C ILE A 43 6.15 -16.31 -21.21
N ASN A 44 6.93 -16.19 -22.29
CA ASN A 44 8.22 -16.86 -22.38
C ASN A 44 9.20 -16.35 -21.33
N ARG A 45 10.00 -17.25 -20.73
CA ARG A 45 11.02 -16.86 -19.73
C ARG A 45 12.02 -15.82 -20.24
N SER A 46 12.43 -15.91 -21.51
CA SER A 46 13.30 -14.90 -22.13
C SER A 46 12.66 -13.50 -22.13
N THR A 47 11.33 -13.42 -22.23
CA THR A 47 10.58 -12.17 -22.13
C THR A 47 10.53 -11.70 -20.68
N PHE A 48 10.30 -12.58 -19.71
CA PHE A 48 10.42 -12.24 -18.28
C PHE A 48 11.78 -11.62 -17.97
N TYR A 49 12.87 -12.28 -18.37
CA TYR A 49 14.23 -11.81 -18.09
C TYR A 49 14.63 -10.52 -18.82
N SER A 50 13.85 -10.09 -19.82
CA SER A 50 14.01 -8.77 -20.44
C SER A 50 13.43 -7.62 -19.60
N HIS A 51 12.65 -7.95 -18.57
CA HIS A 51 11.98 -7.01 -17.69
C HIS A 51 12.46 -7.10 -16.24
N TYR A 52 12.80 -8.31 -15.77
CA TYR A 52 13.09 -8.59 -14.36
C TYR A 52 14.26 -9.58 -14.22
N SER A 53 15.10 -9.41 -13.21
CA SER A 53 16.20 -10.37 -12.93
C SER A 53 15.69 -11.68 -12.36
N ASP A 54 14.69 -11.62 -11.48
CA ASP A 54 14.05 -12.76 -10.82
C ASP A 54 12.67 -12.37 -10.24
N HIS A 55 12.06 -13.27 -9.46
CA HIS A 55 10.75 -13.06 -8.85
C HIS A 55 10.78 -12.06 -7.68
N PHE A 56 11.92 -11.87 -7.02
CA PHE A 56 12.07 -10.84 -5.99
C PHE A 56 12.16 -9.44 -6.60
N ASP A 57 12.87 -9.28 -7.73
CA ASP A 57 12.89 -8.02 -8.48
C ASP A 57 11.50 -7.64 -8.99
N LEU A 58 10.73 -8.61 -9.50
CA LEU A 58 9.32 -8.37 -9.85
C LEU A 58 8.50 -7.92 -8.64
N LEU A 59 8.63 -8.58 -7.49
CA LEU A 59 7.96 -8.17 -6.25
C LEU A 59 8.34 -6.74 -5.85
N ASN A 60 9.64 -6.45 -5.79
CA ASN A 60 10.16 -5.14 -5.42
C ASN A 60 9.62 -4.03 -6.33
N GLN A 61 9.53 -4.26 -7.65
CA GLN A 61 8.97 -3.29 -8.59
C GLN A 61 7.45 -3.11 -8.43
N ILE A 62 6.72 -4.12 -7.97
CA ILE A 62 5.30 -3.97 -7.62
C ILE A 62 5.17 -3.12 -6.36
N GLU A 63 5.94 -3.45 -5.32
CA GLU A 63 5.94 -2.70 -4.07
C GLU A 63 6.33 -1.24 -4.29
N GLU A 64 7.36 -0.98 -5.08
CA GLU A 64 7.82 0.38 -5.41
C GLU A 64 6.72 1.19 -6.10
N GLU A 65 6.01 0.61 -7.06
CA GLU A 65 4.88 1.30 -7.71
C GLU A 65 3.81 1.72 -6.68
N ILE A 66 3.46 0.85 -5.74
CA ILE A 66 2.48 1.18 -4.70
C ILE A 66 3.01 2.27 -3.77
N ILE A 67 4.28 2.19 -3.37
CA ILE A 67 4.92 3.18 -2.48
C ILE A 67 5.08 4.54 -3.18
N GLU A 68 5.45 4.56 -4.46
CA GLU A 68 5.52 5.77 -5.29
C GLU A 68 4.15 6.42 -5.41
N ASP A 69 3.10 5.65 -5.74
CA ASP A 69 1.73 6.14 -5.81
C ASP A 69 1.29 6.73 -4.46
N MET A 70 1.57 6.04 -3.34
CA MET A 70 1.29 6.55 -2.00
C MET A 70 2.01 7.86 -1.71
N ASN A 71 3.31 7.96 -2.00
CA ASN A 71 4.08 9.19 -1.81
C ASN A 71 3.50 10.33 -2.66
N GLN A 72 3.14 10.06 -3.93
CA GLN A 72 2.53 11.06 -4.81
C GLN A 72 1.20 11.54 -4.25
N TYR A 73 0.30 10.64 -3.84
CA TYR A 73 -0.98 11.01 -3.23
C TYR A 73 -0.74 11.85 -1.97
N LEU A 74 0.04 11.37 -1.02
CA LEU A 74 0.24 12.05 0.27
C LEU A 74 0.95 13.39 0.13
N SER A 75 1.83 13.56 -0.86
CA SER A 75 2.52 14.84 -1.13
C SER A 75 1.59 15.96 -1.63
N GLN A 76 0.40 15.62 -2.16
CA GLN A 76 -0.56 16.60 -2.69
C GLN A 76 -1.42 17.26 -1.61
N TYR A 77 -1.42 16.73 -0.39
CA TYR A 77 -2.29 17.21 0.68
C TYR A 77 -1.52 17.97 1.75
N ASN A 78 -2.16 19.02 2.27
CA ASN A 78 -1.66 19.75 3.41
C ASN A 78 -2.40 19.25 4.67
N PHE A 79 -1.66 18.57 5.53
CA PHE A 79 -2.20 17.90 6.72
C PHE A 79 -2.69 18.87 7.82
N LYS A 80 -2.67 20.19 7.58
CA LYS A 80 -2.98 21.23 8.57
C LYS A 80 -4.47 21.49 8.78
N LYS A 81 -5.36 21.03 7.89
CA LYS A 81 -6.81 21.21 8.05
C LYS A 81 -7.51 19.87 8.20
N GLU A 82 -8.40 19.74 9.19
CA GLU A 82 -9.14 18.50 9.48
C GLU A 82 -9.91 17.99 8.26
N GLU A 83 -10.56 18.89 7.50
CA GLU A 83 -11.24 18.55 6.25
C GLU A 83 -10.27 18.03 5.16
N GLU A 84 -9.08 18.63 5.04
CA GLU A 84 -8.06 18.18 4.08
C GLU A 84 -7.46 16.82 4.49
N SER A 85 -7.32 16.54 5.80
CA SER A 85 -6.88 15.24 6.33
C SER A 85 -7.89 14.13 6.06
N LEU A 86 -9.19 14.41 6.29
CA LEU A 86 -10.24 13.43 6.01
C LEU A 86 -10.28 13.09 4.52
N GLN A 87 -10.28 14.12 3.66
CA GLN A 87 -10.30 13.95 2.21
C GLN A 87 -9.08 13.15 1.73
N MET A 88 -7.90 13.43 2.27
CA MET A 88 -6.69 12.68 1.97
C MET A 88 -6.82 11.20 2.35
N THR A 89 -7.25 10.89 3.59
CA THR A 89 -7.43 9.50 4.02
C THR A 89 -8.47 8.79 3.15
N GLU A 90 -9.57 9.45 2.80
CA GLU A 90 -10.58 8.91 1.89
C GLU A 90 -9.97 8.55 0.53
N LYS A 91 -9.19 9.45 -0.07
CA LYS A 91 -8.52 9.21 -1.36
C LYS A 91 -7.47 8.10 -1.32
N LEU A 92 -6.73 8.01 -0.22
CA LEU A 92 -5.80 6.90 0.00
C LEU A 92 -6.56 5.56 0.08
N LEU A 93 -7.68 5.52 0.80
CA LEU A 93 -8.49 4.30 0.92
C LEU A 93 -9.20 3.95 -0.40
N GLU A 94 -9.67 4.92 -1.18
CA GLU A 94 -10.18 4.68 -2.54
C GLU A 94 -9.10 4.03 -3.43
N TYR A 95 -7.86 4.55 -3.37
CA TYR A 95 -6.73 3.97 -4.09
C TYR A 95 -6.44 2.53 -3.64
N ILE A 96 -6.36 2.28 -2.33
CA ILE A 96 -6.15 0.94 -1.77
C ILE A 96 -7.25 -0.02 -2.22
N VAL A 97 -8.52 0.40 -2.21
CA VAL A 97 -9.64 -0.41 -2.70
C VAL A 97 -9.54 -0.68 -4.20
N SER A 98 -9.11 0.30 -5.01
CA SER A 98 -8.90 0.10 -6.45
C SER A 98 -7.79 -0.92 -6.77
N LYS A 99 -6.89 -1.16 -5.81
CA LYS A 99 -5.77 -2.11 -5.87
C LYS A 99 -5.92 -3.24 -4.85
N ARG A 100 -7.15 -3.54 -4.43
CA ARG A 100 -7.46 -4.43 -3.30
C ARG A 100 -6.63 -5.71 -3.30
N ASP A 101 -6.62 -6.47 -4.40
CA ASP A 101 -5.98 -7.78 -4.43
C ASP A 101 -4.46 -7.68 -4.21
N ILE A 102 -3.84 -6.64 -4.77
CA ILE A 102 -2.41 -6.34 -4.59
C ILE A 102 -2.16 -5.92 -3.14
N CYS A 103 -2.87 -4.91 -2.65
CA CYS A 103 -2.67 -4.38 -1.30
C CYS A 103 -2.96 -5.42 -0.22
N GLN A 104 -4.03 -6.20 -0.36
CA GLN A 104 -4.40 -7.26 0.56
C GLN A 104 -3.34 -8.36 0.61
N THR A 105 -2.78 -8.73 -0.55
CA THR A 105 -1.71 -9.73 -0.64
C THR A 105 -0.42 -9.23 -0.01
N LEU A 106 0.03 -8.03 -0.39
CA LEU A 106 1.30 -7.47 0.09
C LEU A 106 1.29 -7.08 1.58
N LEU A 107 0.13 -6.68 2.12
CA LEU A 107 -0.02 -6.37 3.55
C LEU A 107 -0.20 -7.63 4.41
N ASN A 108 -0.31 -8.82 3.81
CA ASN A 108 -0.41 -10.07 4.53
C ASN A 108 0.98 -10.52 5.02
N GLU A 109 1.09 -10.86 6.31
CA GLU A 109 2.36 -11.23 6.95
C GLU A 109 2.98 -12.50 6.37
N ASN A 110 2.19 -13.29 5.66
CA ASN A 110 2.62 -14.54 5.02
C ASN A 110 3.48 -14.32 3.77
N VAL A 111 3.59 -13.09 3.24
CA VAL A 111 4.36 -12.78 2.02
C VAL A 111 5.77 -12.31 2.37
N ASP A 112 5.87 -11.14 2.97
CA ASP A 112 7.08 -10.52 3.54
C ASP A 112 6.65 -9.33 4.41
N THR A 113 7.38 -9.08 5.51
CA THR A 113 7.16 -7.91 6.37
C THR A 113 7.75 -6.62 5.79
N THR A 114 8.64 -6.71 4.79
CA THR A 114 9.33 -5.56 4.19
C THR A 114 8.35 -4.53 3.64
N PHE A 115 7.31 -4.95 2.90
CA PHE A 115 6.32 -4.03 2.38
C PHE A 115 5.56 -3.27 3.47
N GLN A 116 5.10 -3.98 4.51
CA GLN A 116 4.40 -3.36 5.63
C GLN A 116 5.27 -2.31 6.33
N LYS A 117 6.57 -2.60 6.54
CA LYS A 117 7.52 -1.64 7.11
C LYS A 117 7.66 -0.39 6.23
N ARG A 118 7.79 -0.55 4.92
CA ARG A 118 7.87 0.60 3.99
C ARG A 118 6.61 1.46 4.02
N VAL A 119 5.43 0.83 4.10
CA VAL A 119 4.15 1.53 4.26
C VAL A 119 4.10 2.30 5.59
N MET A 120 4.59 1.70 6.69
CA MET A 120 4.72 2.36 7.98
C MET A 120 5.64 3.58 7.90
N ASP A 121 6.83 3.43 7.32
CA ASP A 121 7.83 4.50 7.22
C ASP A 121 7.31 5.70 6.42
N VAL A 122 6.65 5.45 5.29
CA VAL A 122 6.01 6.51 4.48
C VAL A 122 4.94 7.22 5.31
N SER A 123 4.03 6.46 5.92
CA SER A 123 2.91 7.03 6.66
C SER A 123 3.36 7.82 7.89
N GLN A 124 4.37 7.32 8.62
CA GLN A 124 4.96 7.99 9.78
C GLN A 124 5.63 9.30 9.38
N ARG A 125 6.39 9.33 8.28
CA ARG A 125 7.02 10.55 7.76
C ARG A 125 6.01 11.66 7.50
N PHE A 126 4.90 11.32 6.84
CA PHE A 126 3.83 12.27 6.54
C PHE A 126 3.07 12.73 7.80
N LEU A 127 2.78 11.80 8.72
CA LEU A 127 2.14 12.13 10.00
C LEU A 127 3.02 13.06 10.85
N MET A 128 4.32 12.78 10.96
CA MET A 128 5.27 13.61 11.71
C MET A 128 5.41 15.00 11.11
N GLN A 129 5.49 15.13 9.78
CA GLN A 129 5.55 16.43 9.11
C GLN A 129 4.33 17.30 9.46
N SER A 130 3.15 16.69 9.59
CA SER A 130 1.94 17.35 10.04
C SER A 130 1.96 17.75 11.51
N TRP A 131 2.35 16.82 12.39
CA TRP A 131 2.18 16.94 13.84
C TRP A 131 3.27 17.77 14.53
N VAL A 132 4.54 17.60 14.13
CA VAL A 132 5.69 18.35 14.66
C VAL A 132 5.50 19.86 14.46
N THR A 133 4.86 20.25 13.36
CA THR A 133 4.58 21.66 13.06
C THR A 133 3.51 22.27 13.98
N ASN A 134 2.62 21.46 14.58
CA ASN A 134 1.37 21.96 15.17
C ASN A 134 1.28 21.86 16.70
N ASN A 135 1.99 20.92 17.36
CA ASN A 135 1.68 20.57 18.74
C ASN A 135 2.81 20.74 19.77
N ASN A 136 4.01 21.22 19.38
CA ASN A 136 5.18 21.35 20.28
C ASN A 136 5.37 20.12 21.18
N LEU A 137 5.12 18.92 20.64
CA LEU A 137 5.28 17.67 21.36
C LEU A 137 6.77 17.35 21.49
N ASP A 138 7.11 16.70 22.60
CA ASP A 138 8.41 16.07 22.78
C ASP A 138 8.67 15.02 21.68
N GLU A 139 9.92 14.86 21.27
CA GLU A 139 10.31 14.01 20.14
C GLU A 139 9.98 12.54 20.42
N ASP A 140 10.31 12.05 21.61
CA ASP A 140 10.04 10.68 22.06
C ASP A 140 8.54 10.39 22.06
N MET A 141 7.74 11.31 22.61
CA MET A 141 6.28 11.15 22.65
C MET A 141 5.67 11.15 21.24
N SER A 142 6.22 11.93 20.31
CA SER A 142 5.79 11.97 18.91
C SER A 142 6.08 10.67 18.17
N GLU A 143 7.21 10.03 18.46
CA GLU A 143 7.57 8.72 17.89
C GLU A 143 6.63 7.61 18.37
N TYR A 144 6.39 7.49 19.68
CA TYR A 144 5.47 6.48 20.21
C TYR A 144 4.03 6.68 19.72
N LEU A 145 3.58 7.93 19.67
CA LEU A 145 2.23 8.25 19.23
C LEU A 145 2.02 7.98 17.74
N SER A 146 2.99 8.36 16.90
CA SER A 146 2.94 8.07 15.46
C SER A 146 2.97 6.55 15.20
N THR A 147 3.81 5.81 15.93
CA THR A 147 3.85 4.35 15.87
C THR A 147 2.50 3.74 16.22
N PHE A 148 1.85 4.20 17.29
CA PHE A 148 0.53 3.73 17.70
C PHE A 148 -0.54 4.01 16.65
N ILE A 149 -0.63 5.25 16.16
CA ILE A 149 -1.62 5.68 15.17
C ILE A 149 -1.45 4.92 13.86
N ILE A 150 -0.22 4.85 13.32
CA ILE A 150 0.04 4.21 12.03
C ILE A 150 -0.15 2.70 12.11
N SER A 151 0.37 2.05 13.16
CA SER A 151 0.19 0.61 13.35
C SER A 151 -1.28 0.24 13.50
N GLY A 152 -2.03 1.00 14.30
CA GLY A 152 -3.48 0.82 14.47
C GLY A 152 -4.23 1.01 13.15
N SER A 153 -3.91 2.07 12.41
CA SER A 153 -4.54 2.37 11.10
C SER A 153 -4.29 1.25 10.08
N ILE A 154 -3.04 0.77 9.95
CA ILE A 154 -2.69 -0.33 9.06
C ILE A 154 -3.46 -1.59 9.46
N HIS A 155 -3.56 -1.90 10.75
CA HIS A 155 -4.26 -3.09 11.21
C HIS A 155 -5.78 -3.02 10.93
N VAL A 156 -6.39 -1.85 11.13
CA VAL A 156 -7.79 -1.60 10.76
C VAL A 156 -8.01 -1.77 9.25
N ILE A 157 -7.13 -1.22 8.42
CA ILE A 157 -7.21 -1.34 6.95
C ILE A 157 -7.04 -2.80 6.52
N LYS A 158 -6.08 -3.54 7.07
CA LYS A 158 -5.89 -4.98 6.82
C LYS A 158 -7.17 -5.77 7.12
N SER A 159 -7.76 -5.52 8.28
CA SER A 159 -9.01 -6.15 8.70
C SER A 159 -10.18 -5.79 7.77
N TRP A 160 -10.29 -4.53 7.37
CA TRP A 160 -11.35 -4.09 6.46
C TRP A 160 -11.25 -4.74 5.07
N LEU A 161 -10.04 -4.87 4.53
CA LEU A 161 -9.78 -5.55 3.25
C LEU A 161 -10.12 -7.05 3.31
N SER A 162 -9.81 -7.72 4.43
CA SER A 162 -10.05 -9.16 4.59
C SER A 162 -11.52 -9.50 4.87
N HIS A 163 -12.27 -8.62 5.54
CA HIS A 163 -13.69 -8.84 5.87
C HIS A 163 -14.67 -8.31 4.80
N GLY A 164 -14.18 -8.06 3.59
CA GLY A 164 -15.05 -7.81 2.42
C GLY A 164 -15.52 -6.37 2.26
N LEU A 165 -14.83 -5.39 2.86
CA LEU A 165 -15.13 -3.96 2.71
C LEU A 165 -16.55 -3.60 3.19
N ASP A 166 -16.88 -3.93 4.44
CA ASP A 166 -18.20 -3.69 5.06
C ASP A 166 -18.58 -2.20 5.20
N LYS A 167 -17.65 -1.30 4.91
CA LYS A 167 -17.79 0.16 4.92
C LYS A 167 -17.25 0.75 3.63
N SER A 168 -17.76 1.91 3.23
CA SER A 168 -17.16 2.68 2.14
C SER A 168 -15.79 3.26 2.56
N PRO A 169 -14.91 3.61 1.59
CA PRO A 169 -13.66 4.32 1.87
C PRO A 169 -13.86 5.55 2.75
N LYS A 170 -14.92 6.33 2.50
CA LYS A 170 -15.28 7.50 3.29
C LYS A 170 -15.59 7.16 4.75
N GLN A 171 -16.45 6.17 4.98
CA GLN A 171 -16.82 5.75 6.34
C GLN A 171 -15.60 5.23 7.11
N MET A 172 -14.71 4.50 6.45
CA MET A 172 -13.48 4.02 7.06
C MET A 172 -12.49 5.16 7.34
N ALA A 173 -12.39 6.15 6.43
CA ALA A 173 -11.61 7.37 6.64
C ALA A 173 -12.11 8.18 7.84
N GLU A 174 -13.42 8.30 8.01
CA GLU A 174 -14.05 8.96 9.16
C GLU A 174 -13.67 8.25 10.47
N ILE A 175 -13.71 6.91 10.51
CA ILE A 175 -13.30 6.14 11.70
C ILE A 175 -11.83 6.40 12.04
N ILE A 176 -10.92 6.25 11.07
CA ILE A 176 -9.49 6.41 11.28
C ILE A 176 -9.15 7.84 11.74
N ASN A 177 -9.71 8.87 11.07
CA ASN A 177 -9.45 10.26 11.44
C ASN A 177 -10.05 10.62 12.80
N ASN A 178 -11.26 10.15 13.12
CA ASN A 178 -11.88 10.42 14.41
C ASN A 178 -11.09 9.79 15.56
N LEU A 179 -10.62 8.54 15.41
CA LEU A 179 -9.77 7.89 16.40
C LEU A 179 -8.42 8.62 16.54
N THR A 180 -7.85 9.08 15.43
CA THR A 180 -6.57 9.80 15.42
C THR A 180 -6.67 11.17 16.11
N ASN A 181 -7.72 11.93 15.83
CA ASN A 181 -7.85 13.32 16.29
C ASN A 181 -8.55 13.45 17.65
N LYS A 182 -9.46 12.54 17.99
CA LYS A 182 -10.34 12.63 19.16
C LYS A 182 -10.21 11.42 20.09
N GLY A 183 -9.43 10.40 19.72
CA GLY A 183 -9.31 9.17 20.49
C GLY A 183 -10.67 8.49 20.73
N LEU A 184 -10.82 7.86 21.88
CA LEU A 184 -12.07 7.19 22.28
C LEU A 184 -13.25 8.14 22.52
N SER A 185 -13.00 9.45 22.69
CA SER A 185 -14.08 10.44 22.86
C SER A 185 -14.94 10.63 21.60
N SER A 186 -14.46 10.11 20.46
CA SER A 186 -15.21 10.07 19.20
C SER A 186 -16.31 9.02 19.14
N ILE A 187 -16.27 8.00 20.00
CA ILE A 187 -17.24 6.90 20.01
C ILE A 187 -18.43 7.35 20.86
N LYS A 188 -19.53 7.70 20.19
CA LYS A 188 -20.84 8.01 20.78
C LYS A 188 -21.90 7.08 20.23
#